data_AF-A0ABD2B9N7-F1
#
_entry.id   AF-A0ABD2B9N7-F1
#
_cell.length_a   1.000
_cell.length_b   1.000
_cell.length_c   1.000
_cell.angle_alpha   90.00
_cell.angle_beta   90.00
_cell.angle_gamma   90.00
#
_symmetry.space_group_name_H-M   'P 1'
#
loop_
_entity.id
_entity.type
_entity.pdbx_description
1 polymer ?
#
loop_
_entity_poly.entity_id
_entity_poly.type
_entity_poly.pdbx_seq_one_letter_code
_entity_poly.pdbx_strand_id
1 'polypeptide(L)'
;MLIIQKLVEGNLDPTSIEKLNEERRQREREEEINKIEEKHLIALLTREGAYLAKRSLLNENKTYAQNVREEKKELYHRLEQLRTEQKREMLENVEKLRELEQASKEAYDSMIDEKRQKAAEVSEESRQLKMLLAKQREEEIQRKSQLIKEIKAIQSLRLATRNKEFDPTETSGLGLLCEMSLTEERLVWVKMKLNEELEKRQIVIQRERERQKNVVKYSIILAYNCAVNVLCPNIYYEC
;
A
#
# COMPACT_ATOMS: atom_id res chain seq x y z
N MET A 1 0.18 147.76 25.03
CA MET A 1 -0.93 148.72 24.79
C MET A 1 -0.88 149.36 23.39
N LEU A 2 0.29 149.68 22.83
CA LEU A 2 0.44 150.33 21.51
C LEU A 2 -0.12 149.56 20.28
N ILE A 3 -0.23 148.23 20.33
CA ILE A 3 -0.75 147.42 19.20
C ILE A 3 -2.27 147.56 19.06
N ILE A 4 -2.99 147.76 20.18
CA ILE A 4 -4.46 147.81 20.18
C ILE A 4 -4.97 149.14 19.60
N GLN A 5 -4.29 150.27 19.86
CA GLN A 5 -4.68 151.57 19.28
C GLN A 5 -4.55 151.58 17.75
N LYS A 6 -3.47 151.01 17.19
CA LYS A 6 -3.28 150.94 15.72
C LYS A 6 -4.33 150.10 14.99
N LEU A 7 -5.02 149.18 15.68
CA LEU A 7 -6.12 148.39 15.11
C LEU A 7 -7.45 149.16 15.05
N VAL A 8 -7.62 150.20 15.87
CA VAL A 8 -8.87 150.97 15.98
C VAL A 8 -8.97 152.08 14.92
N GLU A 9 -7.83 152.57 14.42
CA GLU A 9 -7.79 153.70 13.46
C GLU A 9 -7.92 153.28 11.98
N GLY A 10 -8.08 151.97 11.69
CA GLY A 10 -8.31 151.45 10.33
C GLY A 10 -7.17 151.64 9.33
N ASN A 11 -6.08 152.29 9.73
CA ASN A 11 -5.02 152.79 8.86
C ASN A 11 -3.90 151.75 8.70
N LEU A 12 -4.23 150.59 8.11
CA LEU A 12 -3.19 149.72 7.53
C LEU A 12 -2.68 150.35 6.24
N ASP A 13 -1.37 150.54 6.16
CA ASP A 13 -0.68 150.92 4.92
C ASP A 13 -0.92 149.84 3.85
N PRO A 14 -1.58 150.17 2.71
CA PRO A 14 -1.92 149.20 1.69
C PRO A 14 -0.67 148.54 1.08
N THR A 15 0.46 149.26 0.99
CA THR A 15 1.71 148.70 0.44
C THR A 15 2.35 147.64 1.35
N SER A 16 2.04 147.67 2.65
CA SER A 16 2.44 146.63 3.59
C SER A 16 1.57 145.37 3.49
N ILE A 17 0.27 145.51 3.19
CA ILE A 17 -0.62 144.38 2.88
C ILE A 17 -0.20 143.70 1.57
N GLU A 18 0.10 144.48 0.53
CA GLU A 18 0.54 143.98 -0.77
C GLU A 18 1.82 143.15 -0.68
N LYS A 19 2.82 143.59 0.10
CA LYS A 19 4.05 142.82 0.36
C LYS A 19 3.78 141.48 1.03
N LEU A 20 2.95 141.45 2.07
CA LEU A 20 2.57 140.20 2.75
C LEU A 20 1.79 139.24 1.83
N ASN A 21 0.98 139.79 0.91
CA ASN A 21 0.30 139.00 -0.11
C ASN A 21 1.27 138.47 -1.18
N GLU A 22 2.29 139.23 -1.58
CA GLU A 22 3.34 138.74 -2.48
C GLU A 22 4.20 137.65 -1.82
N GLU A 23 4.62 137.84 -0.57
CA GLU A 23 5.34 136.84 0.23
C GLU A 23 4.52 135.56 0.47
N ARG A 24 3.19 135.67 0.59
CA ARG A 24 2.31 134.50 0.65
C ARG A 24 2.26 133.80 -0.70
N ARG A 25 1.98 134.52 -1.79
CA ARG A 25 1.97 133.95 -3.15
C ARG A 25 3.31 133.31 -3.52
N GLN A 26 4.42 133.90 -3.08
CA GLN A 26 5.74 133.33 -3.33
C GLN A 26 5.96 132.03 -2.55
N ARG A 27 5.61 131.98 -1.25
CA ARG A 27 5.67 130.72 -0.48
C ARG A 27 4.76 129.63 -1.03
N GLU A 28 3.55 129.98 -1.48
CA GLU A 28 2.63 129.04 -2.13
C GLU A 28 3.25 128.46 -3.42
N ARG A 29 3.86 129.31 -4.27
CA ARG A 29 4.62 128.87 -5.46
C ARG A 29 5.80 127.97 -5.11
N GLU A 30 6.59 128.32 -4.09
CA GLU A 30 7.74 127.54 -3.63
C GLU A 30 7.30 126.17 -3.06
N GLU A 31 6.22 126.13 -2.29
CA GLU A 31 5.62 124.89 -1.81
C GLU A 31 5.09 123.99 -2.95
N GLU A 32 4.47 124.56 -3.98
CA GLU A 32 4.02 123.81 -5.15
C GLU A 32 5.18 123.19 -5.92
N ILE A 33 6.26 123.94 -6.12
CA ILE A 33 7.51 123.44 -6.74
C ILE A 33 8.09 122.30 -5.91
N ASN A 34 8.25 122.48 -4.60
CA ASN A 34 8.76 121.45 -3.70
C ASN A 34 7.90 120.17 -3.72
N LYS A 35 6.57 120.29 -3.77
CA LYS A 35 5.64 119.14 -3.89
C LYS A 35 5.74 118.44 -5.24
N ILE A 36 6.11 119.13 -6.32
CA ILE A 36 6.35 118.54 -7.64
C ILE A 36 7.68 117.78 -7.63
N GLU A 37 8.74 118.37 -7.07
CA GLU A 37 10.05 117.73 -6.93
C GLU A 37 10.00 116.48 -6.03
N GLU A 38 9.32 116.55 -4.89
CA GLU A 38 9.11 115.40 -4.00
C GLU A 38 8.42 114.25 -4.73
N LYS A 39 7.32 114.52 -5.45
CA LYS A 39 6.61 113.51 -6.26
C LYS A 39 7.50 112.93 -7.36
N HIS A 40 8.33 113.75 -8.00
CA HIS A 40 9.28 113.29 -9.01
C HIS A 40 10.33 112.34 -8.43
N LEU A 41 10.91 112.69 -7.28
CA LEU A 41 11.87 111.85 -6.55
C LEU A 41 11.25 110.53 -6.09
N ILE A 42 10.03 110.54 -5.55
CA ILE A 42 9.28 109.33 -5.17
C ILE A 42 9.01 108.43 -6.39
N ALA A 43 8.65 109.02 -7.54
CA ALA A 43 8.43 108.27 -8.77
C ALA A 43 9.72 107.60 -9.28
N LEU A 44 10.86 108.30 -9.21
CA LEU A 44 12.17 107.73 -9.53
C LEU A 44 12.54 106.58 -8.58
N LEU A 45 12.43 106.77 -7.27
CA LEU A 45 12.70 105.73 -6.28
C LEU A 45 11.81 104.49 -6.48
N THR A 46 10.51 104.70 -6.79
CA THR A 46 9.57 103.61 -7.08
C THR A 46 9.96 102.86 -8.36
N ARG A 47 10.41 103.56 -9.41
CA ARG A 47 10.89 102.95 -10.65
C ARG A 47 12.14 102.09 -10.43
N GLU A 48 13.12 102.60 -9.69
CA GLU A 48 14.33 101.85 -9.37
C GLU A 48 14.03 100.66 -8.44
N GLY A 49 13.16 100.83 -7.45
CA GLY A 49 12.67 99.74 -6.61
C GLY A 49 11.99 98.62 -7.41
N ALA A 50 11.11 98.96 -8.35
CA ALA A 50 10.48 98.00 -9.25
C ALA A 50 11.49 97.30 -10.18
N TYR A 51 12.51 98.01 -10.67
CA TYR A 51 13.59 97.43 -11.46
C TYR A 51 14.43 96.43 -10.65
N LEU A 52 14.80 96.78 -9.41
CA LEU A 52 15.53 95.91 -8.49
C LEU A 52 14.72 94.66 -8.13
N ALA A 53 13.44 94.81 -7.79
CA ALA A 53 12.55 93.68 -7.50
C ALA A 53 12.44 92.73 -8.72
N LYS A 54 12.24 93.27 -9.93
CA LYS A 54 12.23 92.48 -11.17
C LYS A 54 13.56 91.76 -11.40
N ARG A 55 14.70 92.40 -11.10
CA ARG A 55 16.03 91.79 -11.21
C ARG A 55 16.24 90.66 -10.20
N SER A 56 15.75 90.81 -8.96
CA SER A 56 15.80 89.75 -7.94
C SER A 56 15.01 88.52 -8.39
N LEU A 57 13.73 88.70 -8.75
CA LEU A 57 12.87 87.63 -9.25
C LEU A 57 13.46 86.91 -10.47
N LEU A 58 14.10 87.63 -11.39
CA LEU A 58 14.77 87.02 -12.55
C LEU A 58 16.02 86.22 -12.18
N ASN A 59 16.72 86.58 -11.09
CA ASN A 59 17.86 85.80 -10.60
C ASN A 59 17.40 84.58 -9.80
N GLU A 60 16.40 84.73 -8.93
CA GLU A 60 15.78 83.64 -8.17
C GLU A 60 15.18 82.57 -9.11
N ASN A 61 14.47 82.99 -10.15
CA ASN A 61 13.96 82.07 -11.17
C ASN A 61 15.07 81.35 -11.95
N LYS A 62 16.24 81.99 -12.17
CA LYS A 62 17.39 81.33 -12.80
C LYS A 62 18.02 80.29 -11.89
N THR A 63 18.25 80.62 -10.61
CA THR A 63 18.81 79.68 -9.64
C THR A 63 17.86 78.51 -9.41
N TYR A 64 16.56 78.76 -9.25
CA TYR A 64 15.55 77.71 -9.15
C TYR A 64 15.52 76.82 -10.39
N ALA A 65 15.51 77.40 -11.60
CA ALA A 65 15.55 76.62 -12.84
C ALA A 65 16.86 75.83 -13.02
N GLN A 66 17.97 76.26 -12.43
CA GLN A 66 19.21 75.50 -12.40
C GLN A 66 19.14 74.34 -11.40
N ASN A 67 18.71 74.58 -10.16
CA ASN A 67 18.54 73.54 -9.14
C ASN A 67 17.62 72.41 -9.65
N VAL A 68 16.47 72.75 -10.24
CA VAL A 68 15.54 71.76 -10.82
C VAL A 68 16.17 70.95 -11.96
N ARG A 69 17.11 71.53 -12.73
CA ARG A 69 17.86 70.79 -13.77
C ARG A 69 18.91 69.86 -13.16
N GLU A 70 19.51 70.21 -12.04
CA GLU A 70 20.51 69.42 -11.32
C GLU A 70 19.83 68.25 -10.59
N GLU A 71 18.77 68.52 -9.82
CA GLU A 71 17.90 67.49 -9.22
C GLU A 71 17.38 66.50 -10.26
N LYS A 72 16.90 66.99 -11.42
CA LYS A 72 16.45 66.13 -12.52
C LYS A 72 17.56 65.22 -13.06
N LYS A 73 18.80 65.71 -13.17
CA LYS A 73 19.96 64.89 -13.58
C LYS A 73 20.27 63.82 -12.53
N GLU A 74 20.28 64.17 -11.24
CA GLU A 74 20.50 63.22 -10.17
C GLU A 74 19.43 62.12 -10.14
N LEU A 75 18.16 62.48 -10.30
CA LEU A 75 17.06 61.51 -10.34
C LEU A 75 17.20 60.55 -11.52
N TYR A 76 17.59 61.01 -12.71
CA TYR A 76 17.89 60.10 -13.83
C TYR A 76 19.10 59.22 -13.57
N HIS A 77 20.15 59.75 -12.93
CA HIS A 77 21.34 58.94 -12.58
C HIS A 77 20.99 57.82 -11.60
N ARG A 78 20.25 58.13 -10.52
CA ARG A 78 19.75 57.16 -9.55
C ARG A 78 18.79 56.15 -10.20
N LEU A 79 17.92 56.59 -11.10
CA LEU A 79 17.02 55.71 -11.85
C LEU A 79 17.79 54.69 -12.71
N GLU A 80 18.86 55.12 -13.39
CA GLU A 80 19.66 54.24 -14.23
C GLU A 80 20.56 53.29 -13.40
N GLN A 81 21.09 53.76 -12.27
CA GLN A 81 21.75 52.90 -11.27
C GLN A 81 20.79 51.80 -10.77
N LEU A 82 19.56 52.17 -10.37
CA LEU A 82 18.56 51.19 -9.93
C LEU A 82 18.20 50.19 -11.03
N ARG A 83 18.05 50.64 -12.29
CA ARG A 83 17.79 49.76 -13.44
C ARG A 83 18.94 48.80 -13.73
N THR A 84 20.19 49.27 -13.62
CA THR A 84 21.37 48.42 -13.86
C THR A 84 21.51 47.38 -12.75
N GLU A 85 21.30 47.77 -11.50
CA GLU A 85 21.35 46.85 -10.36
C GLU A 85 20.20 45.82 -10.39
N GLN A 86 18.95 46.24 -10.64
CA GLN A 86 17.82 45.32 -10.79
C GLN A 86 18.03 44.32 -11.94
N LYS A 87 18.62 44.75 -13.06
CA LYS A 87 18.99 43.84 -14.16
C LYS A 87 20.07 42.84 -13.74
N ARG A 88 21.08 43.29 -12.98
CA ARG A 88 22.16 42.46 -12.46
C ARG A 88 21.61 41.40 -11.49
N GLU A 89 20.81 41.81 -10.51
CA GLU A 89 20.13 40.93 -9.56
C GLU A 89 19.19 39.94 -10.27
N MET A 90 18.42 40.39 -11.27
CA MET A 90 17.52 39.52 -12.03
C MET A 90 18.29 38.44 -12.80
N LEU A 91 19.41 38.77 -13.44
CA LEU A 91 20.27 37.79 -14.12
C LEU A 91 20.86 36.79 -13.12
N GLU A 92 21.43 37.27 -12.02
CA GLU A 92 22.01 36.43 -10.96
C GLU A 92 20.96 35.47 -10.35
N ASN A 93 19.72 35.92 -10.17
CA ASN A 93 18.62 35.10 -9.68
C ASN A 93 18.15 34.06 -10.72
N VAL A 94 18.11 34.42 -12.01
CA VAL A 94 17.78 33.47 -13.10
C VAL A 94 18.85 32.39 -13.25
N GLU A 95 20.12 32.74 -13.10
CA GLU A 95 21.23 31.77 -13.11
C GLU A 95 21.13 30.79 -11.94
N LYS A 96 20.93 31.28 -10.70
CA LYS A 96 20.71 30.43 -9.52
C LYS A 96 19.49 29.51 -9.66
N LEU A 97 18.38 30.00 -10.20
CA LEU A 97 17.19 29.18 -10.44
C LEU A 97 17.46 28.07 -11.46
N ARG A 98 18.22 28.36 -12.52
CA ARG A 98 18.62 27.37 -13.53
C ARG A 98 19.56 26.31 -12.95
N GLU A 99 20.52 26.69 -12.11
CA GLU A 99 21.39 25.75 -11.40
C GLU A 99 20.60 24.84 -10.47
N LEU A 100 19.64 25.37 -9.71
CA LEU A 100 18.76 24.61 -8.83
C LEU A 100 17.84 23.65 -9.62
N GLU A 101 17.28 24.08 -10.75
CA GLU A 101 16.46 23.23 -11.62
C GLU A 101 17.30 22.06 -12.18
N GLN A 102 18.51 22.35 -12.65
CA GLN A 102 19.42 21.33 -13.18
C GLN A 102 19.85 20.34 -12.08
N ALA A 103 20.27 20.82 -10.91
CA ALA A 103 20.64 19.96 -9.79
C ALA A 103 19.46 19.10 -9.29
N SER A 104 18.25 19.67 -9.25
CA SER A 104 17.03 18.93 -8.90
C SER A 104 16.70 17.83 -9.91
N LYS A 105 16.95 18.08 -11.20
CA LYS A 105 16.75 17.09 -12.25
C LYS A 105 17.78 15.98 -12.18
N GLU A 106 19.06 16.31 -12.04
CA GLU A 106 20.15 15.34 -11.91
C GLU A 106 19.95 14.42 -10.68
N ALA A 107 19.52 14.98 -9.54
CA ALA A 107 19.18 14.20 -8.35
C ALA A 107 17.96 13.29 -8.57
N TYR A 108 16.95 13.75 -9.32
CA TYR A 108 15.75 12.95 -9.65
C TYR A 108 16.08 11.79 -10.60
N ASP A 109 16.87 12.05 -11.64
CA ASP A 109 17.32 11.04 -12.60
C ASP A 109 18.22 9.99 -11.91
N SER A 110 19.16 10.43 -11.07
CA SER A 110 19.99 9.53 -10.24
C SER A 110 19.17 8.64 -9.31
N MET A 111 18.15 9.19 -8.63
CA MET A 111 17.22 8.42 -7.81
C MET A 111 16.43 7.39 -8.62
N ILE A 112 16.02 7.71 -9.86
CA ILE A 112 15.34 6.76 -10.74
C ILE A 112 16.25 5.60 -11.12
N ASP A 113 17.50 5.90 -11.50
CA ASP A 113 18.44 4.87 -11.93
C ASP A 113 18.90 3.97 -10.77
N GLU A 114 19.10 4.52 -9.56
CA GLU A 114 19.27 3.71 -8.34
C GLU A 114 18.09 2.76 -8.09
N LYS A 115 16.85 3.25 -8.23
CA LYS A 115 15.64 2.43 -8.05
C LYS A 115 15.53 1.33 -9.10
N ARG A 116 15.88 1.63 -10.36
CA ARG A 116 15.94 0.65 -11.46
C ARG A 116 17.00 -0.41 -11.19
N GLN A 117 18.20 -0.02 -10.78
CA GLN A 117 19.28 -0.95 -10.44
C GLN A 117 18.86 -1.89 -9.31
N LYS A 118 18.39 -1.33 -8.18
CA LYS A 118 17.92 -2.13 -7.02
C LYS A 118 16.78 -3.07 -7.40
N ALA A 119 15.85 -2.64 -8.27
CA ALA A 119 14.78 -3.50 -8.76
C ALA A 119 15.30 -4.64 -9.66
N ALA A 120 16.32 -4.40 -10.47
CA ALA A 120 16.97 -5.43 -11.30
C ALA A 120 17.75 -6.44 -10.43
N GLU A 121 18.51 -5.97 -9.44
CA GLU A 121 19.23 -6.80 -8.45
C GLU A 121 18.25 -7.72 -7.69
N VAL A 122 17.19 -7.17 -7.09
CA VAL A 122 16.15 -7.93 -6.38
C VAL A 122 15.43 -8.93 -7.29
N SER A 123 15.21 -8.58 -8.57
CA SER A 123 14.61 -9.49 -9.55
C SER A 123 15.52 -10.69 -9.85
N GLU A 124 16.82 -10.44 -10.01
CA GLU A 124 17.82 -11.48 -10.27
C GLU A 124 18.05 -12.37 -9.04
N GLU A 125 18.17 -11.80 -7.83
CA GLU A 125 18.22 -12.56 -6.57
C GLU A 125 16.97 -13.42 -6.40
N SER A 126 15.77 -12.87 -6.66
CA SER A 126 14.51 -13.63 -6.61
C SER A 126 14.50 -14.79 -7.62
N ARG A 127 15.05 -14.58 -8.83
CA ARG A 127 15.19 -15.61 -9.86
C ARG A 127 16.13 -16.73 -9.40
N GLN A 128 17.30 -16.37 -8.87
CA GLN A 128 18.28 -17.33 -8.35
C GLN A 128 17.73 -18.14 -7.18
N LEU A 129 17.07 -17.48 -6.22
CA LEU A 129 16.45 -18.15 -5.08
C LEU A 129 15.34 -19.12 -5.51
N LYS A 130 14.50 -18.74 -6.49
CA LYS A 130 13.49 -19.62 -7.08
C LYS A 130 14.11 -20.85 -7.75
N MET A 131 15.20 -20.69 -8.49
CA MET A 131 15.93 -21.82 -9.10
C MET A 131 16.53 -22.76 -8.04
N LEU A 132 17.12 -22.21 -6.98
CA LEU A 132 17.67 -23.00 -5.87
C LEU A 132 16.58 -23.82 -5.16
N LEU A 133 15.47 -23.18 -4.80
CA LEU A 133 14.33 -23.83 -4.16
C LEU A 133 13.68 -24.90 -5.05
N ALA A 134 13.57 -24.64 -6.37
CA ALA A 134 13.08 -25.62 -7.33
C ALA A 134 14.00 -26.86 -7.39
N LYS A 135 15.32 -26.66 -7.43
CA LYS A 135 16.30 -27.76 -7.41
C LYS A 135 16.24 -28.57 -6.11
N GLN A 136 16.21 -27.91 -4.96
CA GLN A 136 16.07 -28.58 -3.65
C GLN A 136 14.79 -29.41 -3.57
N ARG A 137 13.67 -28.87 -4.05
CA ARG A 137 12.38 -29.58 -4.10
C ARG A 137 12.42 -30.80 -5.02
N GLU A 138 13.08 -30.70 -6.17
CA GLU A 138 13.27 -31.82 -7.09
C GLU A 138 14.15 -32.92 -6.46
N GLU A 139 15.27 -32.56 -5.83
CA GLU A 139 16.11 -33.51 -5.09
C GLU A 139 15.33 -34.21 -3.95
N GLU A 140 14.49 -33.49 -3.21
CA GLU A 140 13.61 -34.10 -2.20
C GLU A 140 12.60 -35.07 -2.82
N ILE A 141 11.96 -34.69 -3.94
CA ILE A 141 11.00 -35.55 -4.65
C ILE A 141 11.69 -36.82 -5.13
N GLN A 142 12.91 -36.72 -5.65
CA GLN A 142 13.69 -37.88 -6.08
C GLN A 142 14.05 -38.80 -4.89
N ARG A 143 14.54 -38.26 -3.77
CA ARG A 143 14.81 -39.04 -2.54
C ARG A 143 13.54 -39.73 -2.01
N LYS A 144 12.41 -39.01 -1.95
CA LYS A 144 11.11 -39.55 -1.53
C LYS A 144 10.61 -40.64 -2.49
N SER A 145 10.81 -40.46 -3.80
CA SER A 145 10.46 -41.44 -4.83
C SER A 145 11.31 -42.71 -4.76
N GLN A 146 12.62 -42.59 -4.51
CA GLN A 146 13.52 -43.73 -4.27
C GLN A 146 13.08 -44.54 -3.05
N LEU A 147 12.84 -43.87 -1.91
CA LEU A 147 12.35 -44.52 -0.70
C LEU A 147 11.01 -45.27 -0.91
N ILE A 148 10.08 -44.69 -1.68
CA ILE A 148 8.82 -45.35 -2.04
C ILE A 148 9.06 -46.61 -2.91
N LYS A 149 10.04 -46.58 -3.82
CA LYS A 149 10.42 -47.76 -4.62
C LYS A 149 11.02 -48.86 -3.75
N GLU A 150 11.91 -48.51 -2.82
CA GLU A 150 12.51 -49.45 -1.86
C GLU A 150 11.46 -50.12 -0.97
N ILE A 151 10.54 -49.33 -0.39
CA ILE A 151 9.43 -49.85 0.42
C ILE A 151 8.57 -50.83 -0.41
N LYS A 152 8.22 -50.48 -1.66
CA LYS A 152 7.46 -51.35 -2.56
C LYS A 152 8.22 -52.63 -2.91
N ALA A 153 9.53 -52.57 -3.13
CA ALA A 153 10.36 -53.74 -3.39
C ALA A 153 10.43 -54.68 -2.17
N ILE A 154 10.59 -54.15 -0.96
CA ILE A 154 10.56 -54.94 0.28
C ILE A 154 9.17 -55.58 0.47
N GLN A 155 8.09 -54.85 0.18
CA GLN A 155 6.73 -55.38 0.24
C GLN A 155 6.49 -56.49 -0.79
N SER A 156 6.93 -56.33 -2.05
CA SER A 156 6.76 -57.36 -3.08
C SER A 156 7.59 -58.60 -2.80
N LEU A 157 8.83 -58.46 -2.30
CA LEU A 157 9.64 -59.58 -1.83
C LEU A 157 8.96 -60.33 -0.69
N ARG A 158 8.45 -59.63 0.33
CA ARG A 158 7.69 -60.25 1.43
C ARG A 158 6.46 -61.02 0.95
N LEU A 159 5.74 -60.50 -0.04
CA LEU A 159 4.59 -61.19 -0.65
C LEU A 159 5.02 -62.42 -1.45
N ALA A 160 6.12 -62.34 -2.22
CA ALA A 160 6.64 -63.46 -2.99
C ALA A 160 7.24 -64.58 -2.12
N THR A 161 7.89 -64.25 -0.99
CA THR A 161 8.36 -65.23 0.00
C THR A 161 7.26 -65.76 0.90
N ARG A 162 6.08 -65.12 0.91
CA ARG A 162 4.90 -65.61 1.62
C ARG A 162 4.22 -66.70 0.80
N ASN A 163 4.90 -67.85 0.73
CA ASN A 163 4.19 -69.12 0.64
C ASN A 163 3.16 -69.10 1.77
N LYS A 164 1.86 -69.01 1.43
CA LYS A 164 0.83 -69.35 2.40
C LYS A 164 1.11 -70.80 2.78
N GLU A 165 1.48 -71.04 4.03
CA GLU A 165 1.48 -72.39 4.57
C GLU A 165 0.08 -72.96 4.32
N PHE A 166 0.02 -74.06 3.57
CA PHE A 166 -1.25 -74.68 3.23
C PHE A 166 -1.78 -75.33 4.51
N ASP A 167 -2.64 -74.62 5.23
CA ASP A 167 -3.38 -75.18 6.36
C ASP A 167 -4.50 -76.07 5.79
N PRO A 168 -4.44 -77.41 5.95
CA PRO A 168 -5.47 -78.31 5.45
C PRO A 168 -6.79 -78.18 6.24
N THR A 169 -6.79 -77.40 7.32
CA THR A 169 -7.94 -77.05 8.18
C THR A 169 -8.65 -75.78 7.73
N GLU A 170 -8.02 -74.92 6.92
CA GLU A 170 -8.71 -73.78 6.31
C GLU A 170 -9.63 -74.24 5.18
N THR A 171 -10.83 -73.68 5.13
CA THR A 171 -11.74 -73.78 3.99
C THR A 171 -11.19 -72.95 2.82
N SER A 172 -11.40 -73.39 1.57
CA SER A 172 -10.81 -72.74 0.37
C SER A 172 -11.20 -71.26 0.20
N GLY A 173 -12.36 -70.85 0.73
CA GLY A 173 -12.80 -69.45 0.75
C GLY A 173 -13.28 -68.95 -0.61
N LEU A 174 -13.73 -69.86 -1.49
CA LEU A 174 -14.20 -69.55 -2.84
C LEU A 174 -15.66 -69.06 -2.87
N GLY A 175 -16.36 -69.12 -1.73
CA GLY A 175 -17.73 -68.62 -1.54
C GLY A 175 -18.83 -69.63 -1.90
N LEU A 176 -18.51 -70.92 -2.05
CA LEU A 176 -19.49 -71.97 -2.29
C LEU A 176 -20.21 -72.34 -0.98
N LEU A 177 -21.52 -72.64 -1.07
CA LEU A 177 -22.37 -72.87 0.11
C LEU A 177 -22.04 -74.12 0.94
N CYS A 178 -21.23 -75.04 0.38
CA CYS A 178 -20.88 -76.32 1.00
C CYS A 178 -19.37 -76.62 0.89
N GLU A 179 -18.50 -75.61 1.03
CA GLU A 179 -17.06 -75.88 1.14
C GLU A 179 -16.74 -76.57 2.46
N MET A 180 -15.94 -77.63 2.39
CA MET A 180 -15.38 -78.34 3.53
C MET A 180 -13.85 -78.24 3.46
N SER A 181 -13.18 -78.21 4.62
CA SER A 181 -11.72 -78.32 4.64
C SER A 181 -11.25 -79.70 4.18
N LEU A 182 -10.01 -79.80 3.70
CA LEU A 182 -9.43 -81.09 3.28
C LEU A 182 -9.38 -82.10 4.45
N THR A 183 -9.21 -81.61 5.68
CA THR A 183 -9.34 -82.42 6.89
C THR A 183 -10.75 -82.96 7.11
N GLU A 184 -11.78 -82.16 6.87
CA GLU A 184 -13.18 -82.57 7.05
C GLU A 184 -13.63 -83.55 5.98
N GLU A 185 -13.24 -83.37 4.71
CA GLU A 185 -13.50 -84.35 3.63
C GLU A 185 -12.93 -85.73 3.97
N ARG A 186 -11.67 -85.78 4.43
CA ARG A 186 -11.02 -87.02 4.89
C ARG A 186 -11.76 -87.63 6.08
N LEU A 187 -12.22 -86.82 7.03
CA LEU A 187 -12.95 -87.27 8.21
C LEU A 187 -14.35 -87.80 7.87
N VAL A 188 -15.04 -87.21 6.89
CA VAL A 188 -16.30 -87.75 6.34
C VAL A 188 -16.06 -89.10 5.68
N TRP A 189 -15.03 -89.24 4.84
CA TRP A 189 -14.71 -90.52 4.20
C TRP A 189 -14.39 -91.63 5.20
N VAL A 190 -13.63 -91.32 6.26
CA VAL A 190 -13.35 -92.27 7.36
C VAL A 190 -14.64 -92.64 8.10
N LYS A 191 -15.53 -91.67 8.40
CA LYS A 191 -16.84 -91.95 9.01
C LYS A 191 -17.70 -92.86 8.14
N MET A 192 -17.76 -92.63 6.82
CA MET A 192 -18.53 -93.48 5.90
C MET A 192 -18.00 -94.92 5.90
N LYS A 193 -16.68 -95.11 5.78
CA LYS A 193 -16.07 -96.46 5.83
C LYS A 193 -16.29 -97.17 7.17
N LEU A 194 -16.19 -96.45 8.28
CA LEU A 194 -16.46 -97.02 9.61
C LEU A 194 -17.94 -97.44 9.73
N ASN A 195 -18.87 -96.64 9.19
CA ASN A 195 -20.28 -96.97 9.20
C ASN A 195 -20.58 -98.22 8.33
N GLU A 196 -19.99 -98.33 7.13
CA GLU A 196 -20.08 -99.54 6.32
C GLU A 196 -19.55 -100.79 7.05
N GLU A 197 -18.44 -100.68 7.79
CA GLU A 197 -17.93 -101.79 8.61
C GLU A 197 -18.89 -102.16 9.75
N LEU A 198 -19.48 -101.17 10.42
CA LEU A 198 -20.46 -101.41 11.48
C LEU A 198 -21.72 -102.09 10.93
N GLU A 199 -22.24 -101.65 9.78
CA GLU A 199 -23.37 -102.29 9.09
C GLU A 199 -23.04 -103.74 8.70
N LYS A 200 -21.87 -104.00 8.11
CA LYS A 200 -21.40 -105.37 7.78
C LYS A 200 -21.34 -106.26 9.04
N ARG A 201 -20.79 -105.75 10.14
CA ARG A 201 -20.74 -106.46 11.44
C ARG A 201 -22.14 -106.68 12.02
N GLN A 202 -23.04 -105.70 11.90
CA GLN A 202 -24.40 -105.78 12.42
C GLN A 202 -25.26 -106.80 11.65
N ILE A 203 -25.09 -106.89 10.33
CA ILE A 203 -25.68 -107.94 9.48
C ILE A 203 -25.19 -109.33 9.91
N VAL A 204 -23.89 -109.50 10.19
CA VAL A 204 -23.34 -110.77 10.69
C VAL A 204 -23.95 -111.13 12.06
N ILE A 205 -24.01 -110.18 12.99
CA ILE A 205 -24.60 -110.38 14.32
C ILE A 205 -26.11 -110.71 14.23
N GLN A 206 -26.85 -110.07 13.33
CA GLN A 206 -28.27 -110.38 13.11
C GLN A 206 -28.47 -111.79 12.54
N ARG A 207 -27.70 -112.18 11.51
CA ARG A 207 -27.75 -113.56 10.96
C ARG A 207 -27.41 -114.61 12.00
N GLU A 208 -26.43 -114.34 12.88
CA GLU A 208 -26.05 -115.29 13.92
C GLU A 208 -27.10 -115.37 15.04
N ARG A 209 -27.72 -114.24 15.43
CA ARG A 209 -28.89 -114.23 16.32
C ARG A 209 -30.10 -114.93 15.72
N GLU A 210 -30.34 -114.83 14.41
CA GLU A 210 -31.38 -115.57 13.71
C GLU A 210 -31.08 -117.08 13.66
N ARG A 211 -29.83 -117.46 13.41
CA ARG A 211 -29.38 -118.86 13.54
C ARG A 211 -29.64 -119.39 14.94
N GLN A 212 -29.24 -118.68 15.99
CA GLN A 212 -29.47 -119.09 17.38
C GLN A 212 -30.96 -119.19 17.70
N LYS A 213 -31.79 -118.21 17.28
CA LYS A 213 -33.25 -118.30 17.40
C LYS A 213 -33.83 -119.51 16.69
N ASN A 214 -33.37 -119.81 15.47
CA ASN A 214 -33.83 -120.97 14.71
C ASN A 214 -33.37 -122.28 15.34
N VAL A 215 -32.13 -122.40 15.83
CA VAL A 215 -31.64 -123.57 16.57
C VAL A 215 -32.49 -123.82 17.82
N VAL A 216 -32.80 -122.77 18.60
CA VAL A 216 -33.71 -122.87 19.76
C VAL A 216 -35.13 -123.28 19.33
N LYS A 217 -35.64 -122.75 18.21
CA LYS A 217 -36.95 -123.15 17.66
C LYS A 217 -36.97 -124.63 17.25
N TYR A 218 -35.94 -125.08 16.52
CA TYR A 218 -35.80 -126.47 16.11
C TYR A 218 -35.56 -127.42 17.29
N SER A 219 -34.83 -127.02 18.33
CA SER A 219 -34.66 -127.84 19.54
C SER A 219 -35.96 -127.95 20.34
N ILE A 220 -36.78 -126.91 20.41
CA ILE A 220 -38.12 -126.97 21.02
C ILE A 220 -39.06 -127.89 20.20
N ILE A 221 -39.03 -127.80 18.86
CA ILE A 221 -39.83 -128.65 17.97
C ILE A 221 -39.37 -130.12 18.04
N LEU A 222 -38.06 -130.38 18.13
CA LEU A 222 -37.51 -131.71 18.33
C LEU A 222 -37.86 -132.27 19.72
N ALA A 223 -37.81 -131.46 20.78
CA ALA A 223 -38.24 -131.88 22.12
C ALA A 223 -39.72 -132.26 22.15
N TYR A 224 -40.59 -131.48 21.50
CA TYR A 224 -42.02 -131.82 21.36
C TYR A 224 -42.25 -133.13 20.59
N ASN A 225 -41.56 -133.33 19.45
CA ASN A 225 -41.70 -134.57 18.68
C ASN A 225 -41.06 -135.79 19.36
N CYS A 226 -40.02 -135.61 20.19
CA CYS A 226 -39.43 -136.69 20.98
C CYS A 226 -40.33 -137.10 22.15
N ALA A 227 -41.03 -136.14 22.77
CA ALA A 227 -42.01 -136.43 23.83
C ALA A 227 -43.22 -137.23 23.32
N VAL A 228 -43.67 -136.99 22.08
CA VAL A 228 -44.81 -137.72 21.48
C VAL A 228 -44.44 -139.14 21.03
N ASN A 229 -43.21 -139.39 20.55
CA ASN A 229 -42.81 -140.69 20.03
C ASN A 229 -42.23 -141.68 21.08
N VAL A 230 -42.11 -141.28 22.35
CA VAL A 230 -41.57 -142.14 23.43
C VAL A 230 -42.67 -142.75 24.32
N LEU A 231 -43.94 -142.36 24.15
CA LEU A 231 -45.08 -142.93 24.89
C LEU A 231 -45.96 -143.83 23.99
N CYS A 232 -45.57 -145.12 23.97
CA CYS A 232 -46.37 -146.30 23.60
C CYS A 232 -46.64 -146.60 22.10
N PRO A 233 -45.83 -147.51 21.49
CA PRO A 233 -46.15 -148.26 20.27
C PRO A 233 -47.10 -149.45 20.52
N ASN A 234 -47.71 -149.99 19.45
CA ASN A 234 -48.66 -151.12 19.46
C ASN A 234 -48.10 -152.46 20.00
N ILE A 235 -48.97 -153.22 20.67
CA ILE A 235 -48.84 -154.66 20.96
C ILE A 235 -50.10 -155.40 20.47
N TYR A 236 -49.97 -156.69 20.14
CA TYR A 236 -51.04 -157.59 19.66
C TYR A 236 -51.93 -158.15 20.82
N TYR A 237 -52.95 -158.97 20.47
CA TYR A 237 -53.80 -159.85 21.31
C TYR A 237 -53.05 -160.60 22.45
N GLU A 238 -53.66 -161.06 23.57
CA GLU A 238 -55.09 -161.20 23.96
C GLU A 238 -55.29 -161.20 25.50
N CYS A 239 -56.50 -161.54 25.99
CA CYS A 239 -57.04 -161.55 27.38
C CYS A 239 -57.50 -160.21 27.99
#